data_AF-A0A7C9D741-F1
#
_entry.id   AF-A0A7C9D741-F1
#
_cell.length_a   1.000
_cell.length_b   1.000
_cell.length_c   1.000
_cell.angle_alpha   90.00
_cell.angle_beta   90.00
_cell.angle_gamma   90.00
#
_symmetry.space_group_name_H-M   'P 1'
#
loop_
_entity.id
_entity.type
_entity.pdbx_description
1 polymer ?
#
loop_
_entity_poly.entity_id
_entity_poly.type
_entity_poly.pdbx_seq_one_letter_code
_entity_poly.pdbx_strand_id
1 'polypeptide(L)'
;AQEPYQLNGQYSQFTLLTMTYEARLWNLKMFIRHYSRCASVRDIVVVWNKGKAPEQSEFDSAVPVRIRVEELNSLNNRFKSDPLIKTRAVLELDDDIMMTCDDVERGFKVWREHPDRIVGFYPRLVDGSLKYRAEKYARRKKGYNMILTGAAFMDT
;
A
#
# COMPACT_ATOMS: atom_id res chain seq x y z
N ALA A 1 7.67 -15.42 -5.73
CA ALA A 1 7.75 -15.04 -4.31
C ALA A 1 8.99 -15.67 -3.72
N GLN A 2 10.03 -14.87 -3.46
CA GLN A 2 11.08 -15.28 -2.53
C GLN A 2 10.41 -15.56 -1.18
N GLU A 3 10.75 -16.67 -0.52
CA GLU A 3 10.14 -17.02 0.76
C GLU A 3 10.32 -15.88 1.78
N PRO A 4 9.35 -15.67 2.69
CA PRO A 4 9.51 -14.68 3.75
C PRO A 4 10.80 -15.01 4.52
N TYR A 5 11.72 -14.05 4.60
CA TYR A 5 12.99 -14.26 5.27
C TYR A 5 13.01 -13.55 6.62
N GLN A 6 13.56 -14.23 7.61
CA GLN A 6 13.65 -13.73 8.97
C GLN A 6 14.75 -12.67 9.07
N LEU A 7 14.47 -11.59 9.81
CA LEU A 7 15.47 -10.65 10.29
C LEU A 7 15.51 -10.80 11.82
N ASN A 8 16.67 -11.16 12.38
CA ASN A 8 16.84 -11.39 13.83
C ASN A 8 15.83 -12.38 14.45
N GLY A 9 15.46 -13.44 13.73
CA GLY A 9 14.54 -14.47 14.22
C GLY A 9 13.05 -14.08 14.21
N GLN A 10 12.69 -12.91 13.68
CA GLN A 10 11.31 -12.51 13.46
C GLN A 10 11.04 -12.33 11.96
N TYR A 11 9.88 -12.81 11.51
CA TYR A 11 9.37 -12.43 10.20
C TYR A 11 9.02 -10.95 10.24
N SER A 12 9.78 -10.13 9.52
CA SER A 12 9.41 -8.73 9.34
C SER A 12 8.18 -8.71 8.44
N GLN A 13 7.07 -8.17 8.94
CA GLN A 13 5.82 -8.09 8.19
C GLN A 13 5.33 -6.64 8.12
N PHE A 14 4.40 -6.37 7.21
CA PHE A 14 3.78 -5.06 7.03
C PHE A 14 2.25 -5.17 6.92
N THR A 15 1.55 -4.09 7.22
CA THR A 15 0.11 -3.96 6.96
C THR A 15 -0.09 -3.37 5.58
N LEU A 16 -0.95 -3.98 4.78
CA LEU A 16 -1.38 -3.40 3.50
C LEU A 16 -2.60 -2.51 3.75
N LEU A 17 -2.52 -1.24 3.42
CA LEU A 17 -3.62 -0.30 3.51
C LEU A 17 -4.08 0.08 2.10
N THR A 18 -5.37 -0.10 1.85
CA THR A 18 -5.99 0.30 0.58
C THR A 18 -7.28 1.07 0.85
N MET A 19 -7.54 2.09 0.05
CA MET A 19 -8.75 2.92 0.17
C MET A 19 -9.61 2.73 -1.08
N THR A 20 -10.89 2.47 -0.88
CA THR A 20 -11.81 2.10 -1.95
C THR A 20 -13.25 2.50 -1.61
N TYR A 21 -14.19 2.17 -2.48
CA TYR A 21 -15.62 2.46 -2.32
C TYR A 21 -16.47 1.47 -3.11
N GLU A 22 -17.78 1.52 -2.90
CA GLU A 22 -18.76 0.54 -3.39
C GLU A 22 -18.62 0.16 -4.88
N ALA A 23 -18.43 1.14 -5.78
CA ALA A 23 -18.35 0.84 -7.22
C ALA A 23 -17.09 0.04 -7.62
N ARG A 24 -16.11 -0.11 -6.72
CA ARG A 24 -14.85 -0.81 -6.94
C ARG A 24 -14.78 -2.14 -6.18
N LEU A 25 -15.88 -2.60 -5.58
CA LEU A 25 -15.92 -3.83 -4.78
C LEU A 25 -15.38 -5.06 -5.52
N TRP A 26 -15.66 -5.19 -6.82
CA TRP A 26 -15.15 -6.32 -7.61
C TRP A 26 -13.62 -6.28 -7.77
N ASN A 27 -13.04 -5.09 -8.02
CA ASN A 27 -11.60 -4.90 -8.07
C ASN A 27 -10.97 -5.19 -6.70
N LEU A 28 -11.62 -4.73 -5.62
CA LEU A 28 -11.17 -4.98 -4.26
C LEU A 28 -11.11 -6.48 -3.92
N LYS A 29 -12.09 -7.28 -4.35
CA LYS A 29 -12.08 -8.74 -4.14
C LYS A 29 -10.86 -9.38 -4.79
N MET A 30 -10.53 -8.97 -6.02
CA MET A 30 -9.32 -9.46 -6.72
C MET A 30 -8.02 -8.97 -6.07
N PHE A 31 -8.00 -7.71 -5.65
CA PHE A 31 -6.88 -7.08 -4.94
C PHE A 31 -6.54 -7.82 -3.65
N ILE A 32 -7.54 -8.03 -2.79
CA ILE A 32 -7.37 -8.75 -1.50
C ILE A 32 -6.92 -10.18 -1.74
N ARG A 33 -7.54 -10.87 -2.71
CA ARG A 33 -7.18 -12.26 -3.04
C ARG A 33 -5.71 -12.38 -3.42
N HIS A 34 -5.22 -11.46 -4.24
CA HIS A 34 -3.82 -11.44 -4.65
C HIS A 34 -2.87 -11.10 -3.50
N TYR A 35 -3.04 -9.94 -2.87
CA TYR A 35 -2.04 -9.45 -1.91
C TYR A 35 -2.07 -10.18 -0.58
N SER A 36 -3.20 -10.75 -0.15
CA SER A 36 -3.26 -11.56 1.07
C SER A 36 -2.34 -12.78 1.04
N ARG A 37 -1.86 -13.18 -0.14
CA ARG A 37 -0.97 -14.32 -0.34
C ARG A 37 0.50 -13.91 -0.53
N CYS A 38 0.81 -12.61 -0.47
CA CYS A 38 2.19 -12.15 -0.48
C CYS A 38 2.84 -12.40 0.89
N ALA A 39 4.10 -12.85 0.86
CA ALA A 39 4.80 -13.46 1.98
C ALA A 39 4.86 -12.59 3.25
N SER A 40 5.14 -11.30 3.10
CA SER A 40 5.34 -10.39 4.24
C SER A 40 4.10 -9.58 4.61
N VAL A 41 2.93 -9.82 3.99
CA VAL A 41 1.68 -9.17 4.37
C VAL A 41 1.15 -9.81 5.66
N ARG A 42 0.98 -9.00 6.71
CA ARG A 42 0.42 -9.47 7.99
C ARG A 42 -1.10 -9.42 8.02
N ASP A 43 -1.65 -8.30 7.59
CA ASP A 43 -3.06 -7.97 7.61
C ASP A 43 -3.35 -6.88 6.56
N ILE A 44 -4.61 -6.80 6.16
CA ILE A 44 -5.09 -5.82 5.18
C ILE A 44 -6.12 -4.91 5.85
N VAL A 45 -5.91 -3.61 5.75
CA VAL A 45 -6.86 -2.57 6.17
C VAL A 45 -7.49 -1.96 4.93
N VAL A 46 -8.81 -2.14 4.81
CA VAL A 46 -9.63 -1.52 3.76
C VAL A 46 -10.27 -0.26 4.33
N VAL A 47 -9.82 0.90 3.89
CA VAL A 47 -10.47 2.18 4.18
C VAL A 47 -11.65 2.33 3.23
N TRP A 48 -12.87 2.19 3.76
CA TRP A 48 -14.10 2.22 2.98
C TRP A 48 -14.69 3.62 2.95
N ASN A 49 -14.56 4.28 1.80
CA ASN A 49 -14.74 5.73 1.68
C ASN A 49 -16.18 6.16 1.35
N LYS A 50 -16.99 5.28 0.75
CA LYS A 50 -18.37 5.58 0.34
C LYS A 50 -19.17 4.31 0.01
N GLY A 51 -20.46 4.35 0.36
CA GLY A 51 -21.46 3.32 0.00
C GLY A 51 -21.59 2.22 1.05
N LYS A 52 -22.34 1.16 0.75
CA LYS A 52 -22.55 0.07 1.70
C LYS A 52 -21.27 -0.76 1.83
N ALA A 53 -20.71 -0.82 3.04
CA ALA A 53 -19.53 -1.62 3.30
C ALA A 53 -19.83 -3.12 3.09
N PRO A 54 -18.90 -3.88 2.47
CA PRO A 54 -19.04 -5.31 2.34
C PRO A 54 -18.83 -6.00 3.69
N GLU A 55 -19.28 -7.24 3.81
CA GLU A 55 -18.95 -8.08 4.95
C GLU A 55 -17.53 -8.67 4.79
N GLN A 56 -16.80 -8.88 5.88
CA GLN A 56 -15.46 -9.47 5.81
C GLN A 56 -15.45 -10.87 5.16
N SER A 57 -16.54 -11.62 5.32
CA SER A 57 -16.75 -12.94 4.72
C SER A 57 -16.86 -12.93 3.19
N GLU A 58 -17.01 -11.75 2.57
CA GLU A 58 -17.05 -11.63 1.10
C GLU A 58 -15.67 -11.71 0.44
N PHE A 59 -14.58 -11.75 1.22
CA PHE A 59 -13.21 -11.75 0.72
C PHE A 59 -12.53 -13.12 0.84
N ASP A 60 -11.95 -13.59 -0.26
CA ASP A 60 -11.03 -14.75 -0.28
C ASP A 60 -9.62 -14.29 0.13
N SER A 61 -9.36 -14.24 1.44
CA SER A 61 -8.09 -13.76 2.00
C SER A 61 -7.37 -14.84 2.81
N ALA A 62 -6.05 -14.93 2.65
CA ALA A 62 -5.18 -15.77 3.47
C ALA A 62 -4.70 -15.08 4.78
N VAL A 63 -4.97 -13.79 4.94
CA VAL A 63 -4.64 -12.99 6.12
C VAL A 63 -5.86 -12.22 6.63
N PRO A 64 -5.87 -11.73 7.89
CA PRO A 64 -6.97 -10.92 8.40
C PRO A 64 -7.23 -9.68 7.54
N VAL A 65 -8.51 -9.39 7.28
CA VAL A 65 -8.97 -8.18 6.58
C VAL A 65 -9.86 -7.40 7.52
N ARG A 66 -9.53 -6.14 7.76
CA ARG A 66 -10.34 -5.21 8.54
C ARG A 66 -10.87 -4.10 7.66
N ILE A 67 -12.17 -3.86 7.71
CA ILE A 67 -12.82 -2.75 7.02
C ILE A 67 -12.96 -1.59 8.02
N ARG A 68 -12.39 -0.44 7.68
CA ARG A 68 -12.55 0.82 8.41
C ARG A 68 -13.48 1.72 7.60
N VAL A 69 -14.72 1.84 8.05
CA VAL A 69 -15.73 2.68 7.38
C VAL A 69 -15.52 4.12 7.78
N GLU A 70 -15.54 5.01 6.80
CA GLU A 70 -15.35 6.45 7.00
C GLU A 70 -16.67 7.20 6.74
N GLU A 71 -16.95 8.21 7.58
CA GLU A 71 -18.21 8.98 7.49
C GLU A 71 -18.26 9.89 6.26
N LEU A 72 -17.12 10.45 5.87
CA LEU A 72 -16.99 11.40 4.78
C LEU A 72 -16.09 10.83 3.68
N ASN A 73 -16.53 10.93 2.43
CA ASN A 73 -15.72 10.54 1.28
C ASN A 73 -14.57 11.54 1.08
N SER A 74 -13.38 11.19 1.57
CA SER A 74 -12.19 12.04 1.55
C SER A 74 -10.96 11.23 1.17
N LEU A 75 -10.11 11.79 0.31
CA LEU A 75 -8.82 11.16 -0.02
C LEU A 75 -7.89 11.09 1.19
N ASN A 76 -8.09 11.95 2.19
CA ASN A 76 -7.24 12.01 3.38
C ASN A 76 -7.51 10.87 4.38
N ASN A 77 -8.60 10.12 4.20
CA ASN A 77 -8.95 9.05 5.15
C ASN A 77 -7.88 7.96 5.23
N ARG A 78 -7.12 7.72 4.16
CA ARG A 78 -6.01 6.76 4.16
C ARG A 78 -4.82 7.18 5.03
N PHE A 79 -4.69 8.47 5.34
CA PHE A 79 -3.61 9.01 6.18
C PHE A 79 -4.00 9.19 7.65
N LYS A 80 -5.23 8.82 8.04
CA LYS A 80 -5.65 8.88 9.44
C LYS A 80 -4.86 7.85 10.25
N SER A 81 -4.33 8.29 11.40
CA SER A 81 -3.69 7.42 12.37
C SER A 81 -4.62 6.29 12.77
N ASP A 82 -4.10 5.05 12.78
CA ASP A 82 -4.86 3.85 13.12
C ASP A 82 -4.16 3.08 14.24
N PRO A 83 -4.63 3.18 15.49
CA PRO A 83 -3.99 2.51 16.61
C PRO A 83 -4.12 0.98 16.55
N LEU A 84 -4.95 0.43 15.65
CA LEU A 84 -5.07 -1.01 15.45
C LEU A 84 -4.01 -1.57 14.51
N ILE A 85 -3.31 -0.73 13.75
CA ILE A 85 -2.15 -1.15 12.97
C ILE A 85 -0.98 -1.38 13.94
N LYS A 86 -0.43 -2.59 13.93
CA LYS A 86 0.66 -3.03 14.83
C LYS A 86 1.98 -3.27 14.13
N THR A 87 1.98 -3.19 12.81
CA THR A 87 3.20 -3.24 12.01
C THR A 87 3.79 -1.85 11.94
N ARG A 88 5.12 -1.77 11.89
CA ARG A 88 5.82 -0.50 11.69
C ARG A 88 5.72 -0.03 10.22
N ALA A 89 5.82 -0.98 9.29
CA ALA A 89 5.66 -0.70 7.87
C ALA A 89 4.18 -0.78 7.48
N VAL A 90 3.72 0.25 6.77
CA VAL A 90 2.47 0.21 6.02
C VAL A 90 2.78 0.37 4.54
N LEU A 91 2.25 -0.55 3.72
CA LEU A 91 2.16 -0.35 2.28
C LEU A 91 0.82 0.31 1.98
N GLU A 92 0.83 1.60 1.63
CA GLU A 92 -0.33 2.25 1.03
C GLU A 92 -0.37 1.91 -0.46
N LEU A 93 -1.50 1.38 -0.92
CA LEU A 93 -1.66 0.92 -2.29
C LEU A 93 -3.07 1.18 -2.82
N ASP A 94 -3.14 1.94 -3.92
CA ASP A 94 -4.38 2.22 -4.64
C ASP A 94 -4.96 0.92 -5.21
N ASP A 95 -6.29 0.79 -5.17
CA ASP A 95 -7.03 -0.44 -5.47
C ASP A 95 -7.19 -0.73 -6.97
N ASP A 96 -6.53 0.03 -7.86
CA ASP A 96 -6.33 -0.29 -9.29
C ASP A 96 -4.90 -0.79 -9.58
N ILE A 97 -4.03 -0.82 -8.58
CA ILE A 97 -2.63 -1.16 -8.78
C ILE A 97 -2.40 -2.61 -8.41
N MET A 98 -2.11 -3.42 -9.43
CA MET A 98 -1.75 -4.83 -9.29
C MET A 98 -0.26 -5.02 -9.60
N MET A 99 0.53 -5.33 -8.58
CA MET A 99 1.97 -5.58 -8.61
C MET A 99 2.24 -7.03 -8.27
N THR A 100 3.32 -7.61 -8.78
CA THR A 100 3.70 -8.97 -8.36
C THR A 100 4.10 -8.97 -6.88
N CYS A 101 3.88 -10.08 -6.16
CA CYS A 101 4.38 -10.19 -4.79
C CYS A 101 5.90 -10.01 -4.74
N ASP A 102 6.64 -10.41 -5.78
CA ASP A 102 8.09 -10.21 -5.84
C ASP A 102 8.49 -8.72 -5.91
N ASP A 103 7.71 -7.87 -6.60
CA ASP A 103 7.92 -6.41 -6.58
C ASP A 103 7.63 -5.81 -5.20
N VAL A 104 6.56 -6.27 -4.56
CA VAL A 104 6.18 -5.85 -3.21
C VAL A 104 7.27 -6.20 -2.20
N GLU A 105 7.78 -7.43 -2.23
CA GLU A 105 8.86 -7.88 -1.34
C GLU A 105 10.18 -7.12 -1.58
N ARG A 106 10.50 -6.79 -2.85
CA ARG A 106 11.64 -5.92 -3.16
C ARG A 106 11.49 -4.52 -2.56
N GLY A 107 10.32 -3.90 -2.70
CA GLY A 107 10.04 -2.60 -2.10
C GLY A 107 10.13 -2.65 -0.57
N PHE A 108 9.57 -3.69 0.04
CA PHE A 108 9.62 -3.87 1.49
C PHE A 108 11.04 -4.09 2.01
N LYS A 109 11.87 -4.83 1.27
CA LYS A 109 13.31 -4.97 1.59
C LYS A 109 13.99 -3.59 1.62
N VAL A 110 13.80 -2.76 0.60
CA VAL A 110 14.41 -1.42 0.53
C VAL A 110 13.91 -0.53 1.66
N TRP A 111 12.62 -0.60 2.01
CA TRP A 111 12.08 0.15 3.15
C TRP A 111 12.73 -0.27 4.47
N ARG A 112 12.99 -1.57 4.69
CA ARG A 112 13.68 -2.02 5.92
C ARG A 112 15.10 -1.49 6.06
N GLU A 113 15.77 -1.22 4.95
CA GLU A 113 17.11 -0.61 4.93
C GLU A 113 17.05 0.91 5.20
N HIS A 114 15.89 1.55 4.97
CA HIS A 114 15.67 2.99 5.09
C HIS A 114 14.27 3.34 5.66
N PRO A 115 13.94 2.91 6.89
CA PRO A 115 12.58 3.02 7.42
C PRO A 115 12.17 4.46 7.72
N ASP A 116 13.13 5.39 7.80
CA ASP A 116 12.92 6.84 7.92
C ASP A 116 12.46 7.51 6.61
N ARG A 117 12.31 6.75 5.52
CA ARG A 117 11.99 7.27 4.19
C ARG A 117 10.75 6.62 3.59
N ILE A 118 10.04 7.39 2.76
CA ILE A 118 9.02 6.85 1.86
C ILE A 118 9.72 6.05 0.76
N VAL A 119 9.38 4.78 0.62
CA VAL A 119 9.89 3.89 -0.44
C VAL A 119 8.72 3.48 -1.32
N GLY A 120 8.69 3.94 -2.56
CA GLY A 120 7.57 3.67 -3.46
C GLY A 120 7.95 3.52 -4.92
N PHE A 121 6.95 3.18 -5.72
CA PHE A 121 7.16 2.69 -7.09
C PHE A 121 6.94 3.76 -8.16
N TYR A 122 6.29 4.88 -7.82
CA TYR A 122 5.91 5.94 -8.75
C TYR A 122 6.64 7.26 -8.47
N PRO A 123 7.86 7.45 -9.01
CA PRO A 123 8.60 8.69 -8.86
C PRO A 123 7.98 9.84 -9.64
N ARG A 124 8.11 11.05 -9.09
CA ARG A 124 7.75 12.32 -9.73
C ARG A 124 8.91 13.30 -9.61
N LEU A 125 8.98 14.21 -10.58
CA LEU A 125 9.98 15.27 -10.59
C LEU A 125 9.29 16.62 -10.74
N VAL A 126 9.52 17.48 -9.77
CA VAL A 126 9.24 18.91 -9.86
C VAL A 126 10.54 19.59 -10.22
N ASP A 127 10.59 20.18 -11.43
CA ASP A 127 11.76 20.91 -11.90
C ASP A 127 11.76 22.37 -11.40
N GLY A 128 12.82 23.13 -11.68
CA GLY A 128 12.97 24.52 -11.23
C GLY A 128 11.88 25.49 -11.71
N SER A 129 11.00 25.07 -12.63
CA SER A 129 9.81 25.83 -13.03
C SER A 129 8.56 25.48 -12.21
N LEU A 130 8.71 24.73 -11.12
CA LEU A 130 7.63 24.15 -10.31
C LEU A 130 6.65 23.28 -11.14
N LYS A 131 7.09 22.81 -12.30
CA LYS A 131 6.25 22.01 -13.18
C LYS A 131 6.29 20.55 -12.74
N TYR A 132 5.12 20.02 -12.40
CA TYR A 132 4.94 18.62 -12.07
C TYR A 132 5.16 17.73 -13.30
N ARG A 133 6.09 16.76 -13.19
CA ARG A 133 6.41 15.80 -14.26
C ARG A 133 6.18 14.37 -13.80
N ALA A 134 5.48 13.62 -14.65
CA ALA A 134 5.19 12.21 -14.45
C ALA A 134 6.43 11.31 -14.55
N GLU A 135 6.24 10.06 -14.16
CA GLU A 135 7.28 9.02 -14.03
C GLU A 135 8.22 8.90 -15.24
N LYS A 136 7.69 8.85 -16.47
CA LYS A 136 8.51 8.69 -17.69
C LYS A 136 9.55 9.81 -17.82
N TYR A 137 9.20 11.02 -17.41
CA TYR A 137 10.12 12.15 -17.42
C TYR A 137 11.18 12.02 -16.32
N ALA A 138 10.75 11.71 -15.09
CA ALA A 138 11.65 11.51 -13.95
C ALA A 138 12.70 10.43 -14.22
N ARG A 139 12.26 9.27 -14.74
CA ARG A 139 13.15 8.15 -15.12
C ARG A 139 14.12 8.56 -16.24
N ARG A 140 13.64 9.23 -17.29
CA ARG A 140 14.50 9.71 -18.39
C ARG A 140 15.57 10.69 -17.91
N LYS A 141 15.24 11.54 -16.94
CA LYS A 141 16.19 12.51 -16.34
C LYS A 141 17.05 11.90 -15.24
N LYS A 142 16.86 10.62 -14.90
CA LYS A 142 17.54 9.92 -13.81
C LYS A 142 17.47 10.71 -12.49
N GLY A 143 16.32 11.35 -12.23
CA GLY A 143 16.12 12.19 -11.05
C GLY A 143 14.65 12.30 -10.67
N TYR A 144 14.38 12.30 -9.37
CA TYR A 144 13.07 12.49 -8.77
C TYR A 144 13.24 13.20 -7.43
N ASN A 145 12.20 13.91 -6.99
CA ASN A 145 12.15 14.59 -5.68
C ASN A 145 10.82 14.35 -4.96
N MET A 146 9.97 13.47 -5.49
CA MET A 146 8.69 13.07 -4.90
C MET A 146 8.41 11.60 -5.23
N ILE A 147 7.72 10.92 -4.31
CA ILE A 147 7.18 9.57 -4.48
C ILE A 147 5.68 9.65 -4.20
N LEU A 148 4.85 9.08 -5.08
CA LEU A 148 3.40 9.02 -4.81
C LEU A 148 3.10 7.91 -3.80
N THR A 149 2.25 8.22 -2.82
CA THR A 149 1.89 7.29 -1.73
C THR A 149 0.93 6.18 -2.18
N GLY A 150 0.29 6.31 -3.34
CA GLY A 150 -0.61 5.30 -3.91
C GLY A 150 0.05 3.96 -4.27
N ALA A 151 1.38 3.86 -4.16
CA ALA A 151 2.09 2.59 -4.04
C ALA A 151 3.43 2.85 -3.33
N ALA A 152 3.38 2.96 -1.99
CA ALA A 152 4.56 3.23 -1.19
C ALA A 152 4.51 2.63 0.21
N PHE A 153 5.66 2.19 0.68
CA PHE A 153 5.93 1.86 2.07
C PHE A 153 6.27 3.11 2.87
N MET A 154 5.67 3.22 4.05
CA MET A 154 5.82 4.32 5.01
C MET A 154 5.87 3.76 6.43
N ASP A 155 6.46 4.55 7.34
CA ASP A 155 6.38 4.30 8.79
C ASP A 155 4.99 4.76 9.31
N THR A 156 4.45 4.05 10.30
CA THR A 156 3.13 4.32 10.93
C THR A 156 3.13 5.54 11.84
#